data_AF-A0A958UIX2-F1
#
_entry.id   AF-A0A958UIX2-F1
#
_cell.length_a   1.000
_cell.length_b   1.000
_cell.length_c   1.000
_cell.angle_alpha   90.00
_cell.angle_beta   90.00
_cell.angle_gamma   90.00
#
_symmetry.space_group_name_H-M   'P 1'
#
loop_
_entity.id
_entity.type
_entity.pdbx_description
1 polymer ?
#
loop_
_entity_poly.entity_id
_entity_poly.type
_entity_poly.pdbx_seq_one_letter_code
_entity_poly.pdbx_strand_id
1 'polypeptide(L)' 'LRTAEGVPLKQAAIEAGAVRTTPILLTAGTVVIGAFVILFDPIFQGLAISLMGGTIVSTVLTLLVVPLVYYMIEKKNYK' A
#
# COMPACT_ATOMS: atom_id res chain seq x y z
N LEU A 1 15.92 13.32 -1.93
CA LEU A 1 17.38 13.39 -1.62
C LEU A 1 18.16 12.17 -2.15
N ARG A 2 17.86 11.65 -3.36
CA ARG A 2 18.70 10.65 -4.07
C ARG A 2 18.79 10.91 -5.58
N THR A 3 18.63 12.16 -5.98
CA THR A 3 18.79 12.60 -7.38
C THR A 3 20.26 12.85 -7.73
N ALA A 4 21.20 12.59 -6.80
CA ALA A 4 22.62 12.89 -6.93
C ALA A 4 23.50 11.70 -7.36
N GLU A 5 22.96 10.47 -7.48
CA GLU A 5 23.77 9.26 -7.67
C GLU A 5 23.66 8.58 -9.05
N GLY A 6 22.96 9.18 -10.02
CA GLY A 6 22.89 8.62 -11.39
C GLY A 6 22.22 7.24 -11.48
N VAL A 7 21.48 6.83 -10.44
CA VAL A 7 20.79 5.53 -10.40
C VAL A 7 19.58 5.57 -11.35
N PRO A 8 19.41 4.58 -12.25
CA PRO A 8 18.25 4.56 -13.14
C PRO A 8 16.96 4.59 -12.33
N LEU A 9 16.08 5.55 -12.63
CA LEU A 9 14.85 5.89 -11.92
C LEU A 9 13.92 4.71 -11.62
N LYS A 10 13.98 3.67 -12.46
CA LYS A 10 13.28 2.40 -12.24
C LYS A 10 13.72 1.74 -10.92
N GLN A 11 15.02 1.76 -10.62
CA GLN A 11 15.59 1.21 -9.40
C GLN A 11 15.15 2.01 -8.17
N ALA A 12 15.16 3.36 -8.25
CA ALA A 12 14.76 4.23 -7.16
C ALA A 12 13.26 4.15 -6.82
N ALA A 13 12.40 4.00 -7.84
CA ALA A 13 10.97 3.79 -7.65
C ALA A 13 10.67 2.40 -7.06
N ILE A 14 11.40 1.36 -7.49
CA ILE A 14 11.29 0.00 -6.93
C ILE A 14 11.80 -0.03 -5.49
N GLU A 15 12.93 0.62 -5.16
CA GLU A 15 13.42 0.75 -3.78
C GLU A 15 12.43 1.52 -2.91
N ALA A 16 11.93 2.67 -3.38
CA ALA A 16 10.94 3.45 -2.62
C ALA A 16 9.63 2.69 -2.38
N GLY A 17 9.19 1.91 -3.37
CA GLY A 17 8.04 1.00 -3.23
C GLY A 17 8.32 -0.14 -2.25
N ALA A 18 9.48 -0.81 -2.38
CA ALA A 18 9.85 -1.95 -1.55
C ALA A 18 9.99 -1.57 -0.06
N VAL A 19 10.62 -0.43 0.25
CA VAL A 19 10.80 0.02 1.63
C VAL A 19 9.47 0.38 2.31
N ARG A 20 8.45 0.78 1.53
CA ARG A 20 7.10 1.10 2.05
C ARG A 20 6.17 -0.11 2.08
N THR A 21 6.39 -1.10 1.22
CA THR A 21 5.50 -2.27 1.10
C THR A 21 5.48 -3.09 2.39
N THR A 22 6.64 -3.33 3.00
CA THR A 22 6.74 -4.09 4.26
C THR A 22 5.93 -3.47 5.41
N PRO A 23 6.08 -2.17 5.75
CA PRO A 23 5.26 -1.55 6.80
C PRO A 23 3.76 -1.47 6.44
N ILE A 24 3.39 -1.30 5.17
CA ILE A 24 1.98 -1.30 4.73
C ILE A 24 1.34 -2.69 4.91
N LEU A 25 2.07 -3.76 4.59
CA LEU A 25 1.58 -5.12 4.80
C LEU A 25 1.41 -5.44 6.28
N LEU A 26 2.30 -4.95 7.15
CA LEU A 26 2.20 -5.10 8.60
C LEU A 26 0.96 -4.39 9.18
N THR A 27 0.64 -3.18 8.71
CA THR A 27 -0.55 -2.46 9.17
C THR A 27 -1.83 -3.12 8.67
N ALA A 28 -1.88 -3.49 7.38
CA ALA A 28 -3.02 -4.21 6.81
C ALA A 28 -3.25 -5.55 7.54
N GLY A 29 -2.18 -6.29 7.84
CA GLY A 29 -2.24 -7.54 8.61
C GLY A 29 -2.84 -7.35 10.00
N THR A 30 -2.40 -6.30 10.72
CA THR A 30 -2.95 -5.96 12.04
C THR A 30 -4.46 -5.70 11.98
N VAL A 31 -4.92 -4.97 10.96
CA VAL A 31 -6.34 -4.65 10.78
C VAL A 31 -7.17 -5.91 10.51
N VAL A 32 -6.68 -6.82 9.65
CA VAL A 32 -7.38 -8.08 9.36
C VAL A 32 -7.45 -8.97 10.61
N ILE A 33 -6.37 -9.05 11.39
CA ILE A 33 -6.35 -9.80 12.64
C ILE A 33 -7.34 -9.20 13.66
N GLY A 34 -7.39 -7.88 13.80
CA GLY A 34 -8.36 -7.21 14.66
C GLY A 34 -9.81 -7.44 14.21
N ALA A 35 -10.07 -7.34 12.92
CA ALA A 35 -11.40 -7.59 12.35
C ALA A 35 -11.84 -9.07 12.47
N PHE A 36 -10.89 -10.00 12.48
CA PHE A 36 -11.18 -11.42 12.70
C PHE A 36 -11.79 -11.68 14.09
N VAL A 37 -11.36 -10.94 15.12
CA VAL A 37 -11.95 -11.04 16.47
C VAL A 37 -13.39 -10.49 16.48
N ILE A 38 -13.67 -9.45 15.70
CA ILE A 38 -14.99 -8.81 15.62
C ILE A 38 -16.02 -9.73 14.92
N LEU A 39 -15.59 -10.68 14.07
CA LEU A 39 -16.49 -11.64 13.42
C LEU A 39 -17.25 -12.54 14.40
N PHE A 40 -16.70 -12.77 15.60
CA PHE A 40 -17.36 -13.60 16.62
C PHE A 40 -18.59 -12.92 17.24
N ASP A 41 -18.72 -11.60 17.08
CA ASP A 41 -19.87 -10.84 17.56
C ASP A 41 -20.87 -10.59 16.41
N PRO A 42 -22.06 -11.22 16.42
CA PRO A 42 -23.06 -11.10 15.35
C PRO A 42 -23.60 -9.66 15.15
N ILE A 43 -23.41 -8.78 16.14
CA ILE A 43 -23.78 -7.35 16.05
C ILE A 43 -22.86 -6.59 15.08
N PHE A 44 -21.55 -6.92 15.06
CA PHE A 44 -20.54 -6.20 14.27
C PHE A 44 -19.99 -7.02 13.10
N GLN A 45 -20.54 -8.21 12.86
CA GLN A 45 -20.09 -9.11 11.80
C GLN A 45 -20.09 -8.45 10.41
N GLY A 46 -21.11 -7.65 10.08
CA GLY A 46 -21.16 -6.90 8.82
C GLY A 46 -20.08 -5.82 8.70
N LEU A 47 -19.74 -5.16 9.82
CA LEU A 47 -18.66 -4.18 9.89
C LEU A 47 -17.30 -4.86 9.67
N ALA A 48 -17.06 -6.00 10.33
CA ALA A 48 -15.81 -6.75 10.21
C ALA A 48 -15.53 -7.17 8.75
N ILE A 49 -16.54 -7.69 8.06
CA ILE A 49 -16.42 -8.08 6.64
C ILE A 49 -16.10 -6.87 5.77
N SER A 50 -16.80 -5.75 5.98
CA SER A 50 -16.57 -4.51 5.24
C SER A 50 -15.17 -3.95 5.46
N LEU A 51 -14.69 -3.99 6.71
CA LEU A 51 -13.37 -3.49 7.08
C LEU A 51 -12.23 -4.35 6.50
N MET A 52 -12.35 -5.69 6.57
CA MET A 52 -11.37 -6.59 5.96
C MET A 52 -11.33 -6.41 4.45
N GLY A 53 -12.48 -6.42 3.79
CA GLY A 53 -12.57 -6.22 2.34
C GLY A 53 -12.00 -4.88 1.91
N GLY A 54 -12.40 -3.80 2.59
CA GLY A 54 -11.88 -2.46 2.33
C GLY A 54 -10.38 -2.33 2.55
N THR A 55 -9.84 -2.96 3.59
CA THR A 55 -8.40 -2.96 3.88
C THR A 55 -7.61 -3.70 2.81
N ILE A 56 -8.07 -4.87 2.36
CA ILE A 56 -7.41 -5.65 1.30
C ILE A 56 -7.41 -4.85 0.00
N VAL A 57 -8.57 -4.33 -0.41
CA VAL A 57 -8.69 -3.54 -1.64
C VAL A 57 -7.83 -2.27 -1.58
N SER A 58 -7.85 -1.55 -0.47
CA SER A 58 -7.04 -0.35 -0.27
C SER A 58 -5.54 -0.65 -0.30
N THR A 59 -5.11 -1.77 0.28
CA THR A 59 -3.70 -2.21 0.27
C THR A 59 -3.23 -2.50 -1.15
N VAL A 60 -4.00 -3.29 -1.91
CA VAL A 60 -3.68 -3.59 -3.31
C VAL A 60 -3.67 -2.32 -4.16
N LEU A 61 -4.69 -1.47 -3.99
CA LEU A 61 -4.78 -0.20 -4.70
C LEU A 61 -3.57 0.68 -4.40
N THR A 62 -3.16 0.78 -3.13
CA THR A 62 -1.99 1.58 -2.73
C THR A 62 -0.70 1.04 -3.35
N LEU A 63 -0.50 -0.27 -3.35
CA LEU A 63 0.68 -0.90 -3.95
C LEU A 63 0.76 -0.69 -5.47
N LEU A 64 -0.38 -0.52 -6.15
CA LEU A 64 -0.43 -0.21 -7.59
C LEU A 64 -0.35 1.29 -7.88
N VAL A 65 -1.07 2.11 -7.11
CA VAL A 65 -1.18 3.56 -7.33
C VAL A 65 0.13 4.26 -7.01
N VAL A 66 0.82 3.89 -5.92
CA VAL A 66 2.10 4.51 -5.55
C VAL A 66 3.15 4.42 -6.66
N PRO A 67 3.47 3.25 -7.26
CA PRO A 67 4.43 3.18 -8.35
C PRO A 67 3.91 3.85 -9.63
N LEU A 68 2.59 3.79 -9.90
CA LEU A 68 1.99 4.42 -11.07
C LEU A 68 2.12 5.96 -11.02
N VAL A 69 1.81 6.56 -9.87
CA VAL A 69 1.96 8.01 -9.64
C VAL A 69 3.43 8.41 -9.71
N TYR A 70 4.33 7.62 -9.13
CA TYR A 70 5.76 7.87 -9.23
C TYR A 70 6.23 7.89 -10.69
N TYR A 71 5.79 6.92 -11.48
CA TYR A 71 6.08 6.85 -12.92
C TYR A 71 5.51 8.05 -13.70
N MET A 72 4.29 8.51 -13.36
CA MET A 72 3.68 9.68 -14.00
C MET A 72 4.38 10.99 -13.67
N ILE A 73 4.75 11.22 -12.41
CA ILE A 73 5.51 12.41 -11.99
C ILE A 73 6.86 12.45 -12.70
N GLU A 74 7.55 11.32 -12.78
CA GLU A 74 8.84 11.23 -13.46
C GLU A 74 8.71 11.51 -14.96
N LYS A 75 7.72 10.91 -15.63
CA LYS A 75 7.45 11.18 -17.05
C LYS A 75 7.15 12.66 -17.33
N LYS A 76 6.59 13.39 -16.34
CA LYS A 76 6.32 14.82 -16.44
C LYS A 76 7.57 15.69 -16.21
N ASN A 77 8.52 15.25 -15.38
CA ASN A 77 9.79 15.94 -15.14
C ASN A 77 10.82 15.76 -16.28
N TYR A 78 10.58 14.83 -17.21
CA TYR A 78 11.40 14.65 -18.42
C TYR A 78 10.92 15.50 -19.62
N LYS A 79 10.08 16.51 -19.38
CA LYS A 79 9.70 17.53 -20.37
C LYS A 79 10.19 18.92 -19.95
#